data_AF-A0A5S3PRA6-F1
#
_entry.id   AF-A0A5S3PRA6-F1
#
_cell.length_a   1.000
_cell.length_b   1.000
_cell.length_c   1.000
_cell.angle_alpha   90.00
_cell.angle_beta   90.00
_cell.angle_gamma   90.00
#
_symmetry.space_group_name_H-M   'P 1'
#
loop_
_entity.id
_entity.type
_entity.pdbx_description
1 polymer ?
#
loop_
_entity_poly.entity_id
_entity_poly.type
_entity_poly.pdbx_seq_one_letter_code
_entity_poly.pdbx_strand_id
1 'polypeptide(L)'
;MNLIRQEILLKKLLQYRFRKYGLGLIKVEAYDTFEDKKYMCRVEVFKGGTEIQHRIMKYESFLDDSFAQRMEKKLSLLLMDTGRISRYS
;
A
#
# COMPACT_ATOMS: atom_id res chain seq x y z
N MET A 1 4.46 20.14 6.96
CA MET A 1 3.94 18.80 7.31
C MET A 1 5.12 17.91 7.71
N ASN A 2 5.03 17.12 8.80
CA ASN A 2 6.11 16.20 9.16
C ASN A 2 5.94 14.88 8.39
N LEU A 3 6.77 14.67 7.35
CA LEU A 3 6.70 13.51 6.46
C LEU A 3 6.86 12.18 7.21
N ILE A 4 7.83 12.11 8.14
CA ILE A 4 8.05 10.92 8.97
C ILE A 4 6.79 10.55 9.76
N ARG A 5 6.11 11.56 10.34
CA ARG A 5 4.86 11.33 11.06
C ARG A 5 3.76 10.81 10.14
N GLN A 6 3.65 11.36 8.93
CA GLN A 6 2.66 10.90 7.95
C GLN A 6 2.93 9.46 7.48
N GLU A 7 4.19 9.09 7.23
CA GLU A 7 4.57 7.72 6.90
C GLU A 7 4.14 6.73 8.00
N ILE A 8 4.43 7.05 9.26
CA ILE A 8 4.09 6.19 10.40
C ILE A 8 2.56 6.05 10.52
N LEU A 9 1.82 7.15 10.44
CA LEU A 9 0.36 7.13 10.56
C LEU A 9 -0.28 6.35 9.41
N LEU A 10 0.16 6.61 8.19
CA LEU A 10 -0.32 5.93 7.01
C LEU A 10 0.02 4.43 7.04
N LYS A 11 1.24 4.07 7.44
CA LYS A 11 1.63 2.66 7.63
C LYS A 11 0.71 1.95 8.62
N LYS A 12 0.43 2.54 9.78
CA LYS A 12 -0.50 1.97 10.78
C LYS A 12 -1.91 1.83 10.23
N LEU A 13 -2.42 2.85 9.54
CA LEU A 13 -3.74 2.83 8.92
C LEU A 13 -3.87 1.70 7.89
N LEU A 14 -2.88 1.54 7.03
CA LEU A 14 -2.86 0.51 6.00
C LEU A 14 -2.71 -0.89 6.59
N GLN A 15 -1.84 -1.07 7.59
CA GLN A 15 -1.73 -2.34 8.31
C GLN A 15 -3.07 -2.75 8.94
N TYR A 16 -3.79 -1.79 9.54
CA TYR A 16 -5.12 -2.04 10.07
C TYR A 16 -6.11 -2.45 8.97
N ARG A 17 -6.19 -1.67 7.88
CA ARG A 17 -7.09 -1.96 6.75
C ARG A 17 -6.79 -3.27 6.04
N PHE A 18 -5.51 -3.63 5.91
CA PHE A 18 -5.07 -4.80 5.16
C PHE A 18 -4.99 -6.07 6.01
N ARG A 19 -5.20 -5.96 7.32
CA ARG A 19 -5.30 -7.11 8.23
C ARG A 19 -6.34 -8.13 7.77
N LYS A 20 -7.47 -7.68 7.23
CA LYS A 20 -8.53 -8.56 6.69
C LYS A 20 -8.10 -9.40 5.49
N TYR A 21 -7.02 -9.01 4.80
CA TYR A 21 -6.43 -9.74 3.68
C TYR A 21 -5.22 -10.60 4.08
N GLY A 22 -4.86 -10.63 5.37
CA GLY A 22 -3.65 -11.32 5.83
C GLY A 22 -2.34 -10.65 5.38
N LEU A 23 -2.37 -9.34 5.05
CA LEU A 23 -1.23 -8.60 4.53
C LEU A 23 -0.72 -7.60 5.58
N GLY A 24 0.32 -7.98 6.32
CA GLY A 24 0.92 -7.14 7.37
C GLY A 24 2.23 -6.45 6.96
N LEU A 25 2.85 -6.93 5.87
CA LEU A 25 4.19 -6.49 5.45
C LEU A 25 4.06 -5.40 4.39
N ILE A 26 4.15 -4.14 4.86
CA ILE A 26 3.90 -2.93 4.09
C ILE A 26 5.06 -1.97 4.27
N LYS A 27 5.62 -1.50 3.16
CA LYS A 27 6.61 -0.42 3.10
C LYS A 27 5.92 0.86 2.65
N VAL A 28 6.16 1.96 3.36
CA VAL A 28 5.58 3.28 3.08
C VAL A 28 6.73 4.29 3.04
N GLU A 29 6.80 5.05 1.97
CA GLU A 29 7.77 6.13 1.76
C GLU A 29 6.98 7.37 1.32
N ALA A 30 7.16 8.51 1.99
CA ALA A 30 6.57 9.79 1.64
C ALA A 30 7.68 10.80 1.35
N TYR A 31 7.52 11.54 0.27
CA TYR A 31 8.53 12.49 -0.20
C TYR A 31 7.89 13.74 -0.80
N ASP A 32 8.63 14.83 -0.77
CA ASP A 32 8.25 16.10 -1.42
C ASP A 32 8.60 16.01 -2.91
N THR A 33 7.73 16.50 -3.79
CA THR A 33 7.99 16.53 -5.23
C THR A 33 8.88 17.68 -5.66
N PHE A 34 9.25 18.59 -4.75
CA PHE A 34 9.97 19.84 -5.01
C PHE A 34 9.25 20.83 -5.95
N GLU A 35 8.24 20.37 -6.70
CA GLU A 35 7.24 21.17 -7.40
C GLU A 35 5.97 21.32 -6.55
N ASP A 36 5.49 22.56 -6.37
CA ASP A 36 4.19 22.92 -5.75
C ASP A 36 3.93 22.50 -4.29
N LYS A 37 4.96 22.18 -3.48
CA LYS A 37 4.77 21.67 -2.10
C LYS A 37 3.83 20.45 -2.04
N LYS A 38 3.74 19.70 -3.15
CA LYS A 38 2.92 18.50 -3.22
C LYS A 38 3.71 17.35 -2.62
N TYR A 39 3.01 16.54 -1.84
CA TYR A 39 3.59 15.37 -1.21
C TYR A 39 3.13 14.14 -1.97
N MET A 40 4.07 13.25 -2.27
CA MET A 40 3.78 11.94 -2.81
C MET A 40 4.02 10.87 -1.76
N CYS A 41 3.34 9.75 -1.94
CA CYS A 41 3.58 8.57 -1.15
C CYS A 41 3.65 7.34 -2.05
N ARG A 42 4.70 6.55 -1.84
CA ARG A 42 4.91 5.22 -2.42
C ARG A 42 4.63 4.18 -1.35
N VAL A 43 3.80 3.22 -1.71
CA VAL A 43 3.47 2.07 -0.86
C VAL A 43 3.71 0.77 -1.61
N GLU A 44 4.43 -0.13 -0.97
CA GLU A 44 4.66 -1.48 -1.44
C GLU A 44 4.06 -2.48 -0.44
N VAL A 45 3.29 -3.44 -0.95
CA VAL A 45 2.68 -4.50 -0.15
C VAL A 45 3.27 -5.83 -0.57
N PHE A 46 3.64 -6.62 0.42
CA PHE A 46 4.30 -7.90 0.25
C PHE A 46 3.43 -9.02 0.85
N LYS A 47 3.50 -10.19 0.22
CA LYS A 47 2.89 -11.43 0.69
C LYS A 47 3.99 -12.49 0.82
N GLY A 48 4.04 -13.19 1.95
CA GLY A 48 5.08 -14.18 2.23
C GLY A 48 5.38 -14.33 3.71
N GLY A 49 6.31 -15.25 4.02
CA GLY A 49 6.77 -15.57 5.37
C GLY A 49 8.16 -15.01 5.69
N THR A 50 8.83 -15.60 6.67
CA THR A 50 10.15 -15.19 7.18
C THR A 50 11.28 -15.26 6.14
N GLU A 51 11.16 -16.10 5.11
CA GLU A 51 12.27 -16.37 4.17
C GLU A 51 12.10 -15.73 2.79
N ILE A 52 10.88 -15.64 2.26
CA ILE A 52 10.63 -15.07 0.92
C ILE A 52 9.43 -14.12 0.99
N GLN A 53 9.68 -12.87 0.61
CA GLN A 53 8.68 -11.80 0.53
C GLN A 53 8.42 -11.47 -0.95
N HIS A 54 7.22 -11.76 -1.43
CA HIS A 54 6.83 -11.41 -2.80
C HIS A 54 6.06 -10.09 -2.80
N ARG A 55 6.56 -9.09 -3.54
CA ARG A 55 5.84 -7.83 -3.73
C ARG A 55 4.61 -8.08 -4.60
N ILE A 56 3.42 -7.92 -4.03
CA ILE A 56 2.14 -8.11 -4.73
C ILE A 56 1.52 -6.80 -5.20
N MET A 57 1.95 -5.66 -4.66
CA MET A 57 1.48 -4.35 -5.09
C MET A 57 2.56 -3.29 -4.90
N LYS A 58 2.67 -2.41 -5.91
CA LYS A 58 3.29 -1.09 -5.80
C LYS A 58 2.24 -0.03 -6.17
N TYR A 59 2.11 1.00 -5.33
CA TYR A 59 1.22 2.13 -5.56
C TYR A 59 1.93 3.43 -5.20
N GLU A 60 1.85 4.42 -6.08
CA GLU A 60 2.57 5.68 -5.95
C GLU A 60 1.66 6.79 -6.46
N SER A 61 1.37 7.77 -5.61
CA SER A 61 0.40 8.83 -5.90
C SER A 61 0.56 9.99 -4.91
N PHE A 62 -0.16 11.10 -5.16
CA PHE A 62 -0.23 12.22 -4.23
C PHE A 62 -0.85 11.80 -2.90
N LEU A 63 -0.22 12.24 -1.81
CA LEU A 63 -0.68 12.03 -0.44
C LEU A 63 -1.80 13.02 -0.13
N ASP A 64 -3.04 12.58 -0.36
CA ASP A 64 -4.29 13.28 -0.05
C ASP A 64 -5.21 12.40 0.80
N ASP A 65 -6.35 12.95 1.24
CA ASP A 65 -7.31 12.26 2.12
C ASP A 65 -7.92 10.99 1.49
N SER A 66 -7.90 10.88 0.17
CA SER A 66 -8.43 9.74 -0.57
C SER A 66 -7.37 8.69 -0.92
N PHE A 67 -6.09 8.94 -0.61
CA PHE A 67 -4.98 8.05 -0.92
C PHE A 67 -5.19 6.62 -0.40
N ALA A 68 -5.56 6.49 0.88
CA ALA A 68 -5.79 5.18 1.50
C ALA A 68 -6.94 4.40 0.83
N GLN A 69 -8.02 5.08 0.45
CA GLN A 69 -9.15 4.46 -0.24
C GLN A 69 -8.77 3.98 -1.65
N ARG A 70 -8.05 4.81 -2.42
CA ARG A 70 -7.58 4.41 -3.77
C ARG A 70 -6.66 3.20 -3.70
N MET A 71 -5.78 3.16 -2.71
CA MET A 71 -4.89 2.02 -2.51
C MET A 71 -5.66 0.75 -2.11
N GLU A 72 -6.60 0.85 -1.17
CA GLU A 72 -7.42 -0.30 -0.77
C GLU A 72 -8.23 -0.86 -1.94
N LYS A 73 -8.80 0.02 -2.77
CA LYS A 73 -9.49 -0.38 -4.01
C LYS A 73 -8.56 -1.10 -4.98
N LYS A 74 -7.35 -0.58 -5.22
CA LYS A 74 -6.35 -1.22 -6.08
C LYS A 74 -5.97 -2.61 -5.55
N LEU A 75 -5.73 -2.72 -4.25
CA LEU A 75 -5.41 -4.00 -3.62
C LEU A 75 -6.56 -5.01 -3.76
N SER A 76 -7.79 -4.57 -3.49
CA SER A 76 -8.98 -5.43 -3.65
C SER A 76 -9.12 -5.97 -5.06
N LEU A 77 -8.91 -5.13 -6.09
CA LEU A 77 -8.97 -5.55 -7.48
C LEU A 77 -7.89 -6.61 -7.80
N LEU A 78 -6.64 -6.37 -7.38
CA LEU A 78 -5.54 -7.31 -7.58
C LEU A 78 -5.82 -8.68 -6.93
N LEU A 79 -6.35 -8.68 -5.71
CA LEU A 79 -6.68 -9.91 -4.99
C LEU A 79 -7.86 -10.66 -5.63
N MET A 80 -8.85 -9.94 -6.18
CA MET A 80 -9.97 -10.54 -6.92
C MET A 80 -9.50 -11.22 -8.21
N ASP A 81 -8.60 -10.58 -8.97
CA ASP A 81 -8.05 -11.16 -10.20
C ASP A 81 -7.19 -12.40 -9.91
N THR A 82 -6.39 -12.35 -8.84
CA THR A 82 -5.58 -13.51 -8.42
C THR A 82 -6.47 -14.69 -7.98
N GLY A 83 -7.60 -14.42 -7.34
CA GLY A 83 -8.58 -15.45 -6.93
C GLY A 83 -9.36 -16.08 -8.08
N ARG A 84 -9.36 -15.48 -9.27
CA ARG A 84 -9.95 -16.06 -10.49
C ARG A 84 -9.00 -17.03 -11.18
N ILE A 85 -7.69 -16.78 -11.13
CA ILE A 85 -6.67 -17.63 -11.76
C ILE A 85 -6.58 -18.99 -11.03
N SER A 86 -6.74 -19.01 -9.71
CA SER A 86 -6.65 -20.24 -8.89
C SER A 86 -7.80 -21.25 -9.06
N ARG A 87 -8.89 -20.92 -9.76
CA ARG A 87 -10.03 -21.84 -9.96
C ARG A 87 -9.97 -22.65 -11.26
N TYR A 88 -8.93 -22.45 -12.07
CA TYR A 88 -8.73 -23.12 -13.35
C TYR A 88 -7.42 -23.92 -13.40
N SER A 89 -6.85 -24.25 -12.24
CA SER A 89 -5.63 -25.07 -12.10
C SER A 89 -5.89 -26.31 -11.27
#